data_AF-A0A9D2JL42-F1
#
_entry.id   AF-A0A9D2JL42-F1
#
_cell.length_a   1.000
_cell.length_b   1.000
_cell.length_c   1.000
_cell.angle_alpha   90.00
_cell.angle_beta   90.00
_cell.angle_gamma   90.00
#
_symmetry.space_group_name_H-M   'P 1'
#
loop_
_entity.id
_entity.type
_entity.pdbx_description
1 polymer ?
#
loop_
_entity_poly.entity_id
_entity_poly.type
_entity_poly.pdbx_seq_one_letter_code
_entity_poly.pdbx_strand_id
1 'polypeptide(L)'
;MEIPNNILKNKLKKVLFIWGSGKTVTANALDKKYGFFVYHTDNRAPHFKRATPEFQPAMCRDVPDFWVLGKEDALGWEKDIVREMTPMILCDLIELSGKYDRIICEGDIDIDSVIHIVSHAVMIVNQGESYDFFHGPDQQHMLDSIQNRTDISEEEKQALIENAYQILRGDLPDNGQGYGLPRETTQYYITPIFRNTQTPPEKVADMVMEYWKNSQ
;
A
#
# COMPACT_ATOMS: atom_id res chain seq x y z
N MET A 1 18.80 20.60 4.04
CA MET A 1 17.70 21.50 4.44
C MET A 1 16.53 20.61 4.78
N GLU A 2 16.08 20.63 6.03
CA GLU A 2 14.86 19.93 6.42
C GLU A 2 13.66 20.86 6.20
N ILE A 3 12.59 20.35 5.59
CA ILE A 3 11.36 21.13 5.41
C ILE A 3 10.50 20.92 6.65
N PRO A 4 10.12 21.99 7.39
CA PRO A 4 9.25 21.86 8.55
C PRO A 4 7.93 21.14 8.27
N ASN A 5 7.52 20.28 9.20
CA ASN A 5 6.33 19.43 9.07
C ASN A 5 5.04 20.22 8.81
N ASN A 6 4.87 21.39 9.41
CA ASN A 6 3.69 22.24 9.18
C ASN A 6 3.61 22.75 7.73
N ILE A 7 4.76 22.97 7.08
CA ILE A 7 4.82 23.39 5.68
C ILE A 7 4.40 22.22 4.79
N LEU A 8 4.98 21.03 5.01
CA LEU A 8 4.60 19.81 4.28
C LEU A 8 3.11 19.48 4.48
N LYS A 9 2.63 19.53 5.72
CA LYS A 9 1.22 19.30 6.06
C LYS A 9 0.28 20.24 5.31
N ASN A 10 0.60 21.53 5.24
CA ASN A 10 -0.20 22.48 4.48
C ASN A 10 -0.13 22.24 2.96
N LYS A 11 1.01 21.76 2.43
CA LYS A 11 1.11 21.37 1.02
C LYS A 11 0.29 20.12 0.69
N LEU A 12 0.16 19.21 1.64
CA LEU A 12 -0.54 17.92 1.48
C LEU A 12 -1.98 17.93 2.01
N LYS A 13 -2.52 19.08 2.45
CA LYS A 13 -3.89 19.16 3.00
C LYS A 13 -5.01 18.76 2.02
N LYS A 14 -4.71 18.69 0.73
CA LYS A 14 -5.64 18.25 -0.31
C LYS A 14 -5.56 16.74 -0.57
N VAL A 15 -4.67 16.03 0.12
CA VAL A 15 -4.40 14.61 -0.05
C VAL A 15 -5.08 13.81 1.06
N LEU A 16 -5.90 12.86 0.64
CA LEU A 16 -6.42 11.78 1.46
C LEU A 16 -5.54 10.55 1.28
N PHE A 17 -4.93 10.08 2.36
CA PHE A 17 -4.18 8.83 2.35
C PHE A 17 -5.11 7.67 2.70
N ILE A 18 -5.08 6.61 1.89
CA ILE A 18 -5.89 5.41 2.09
C ILE A 18 -4.97 4.20 2.24
N TRP A 19 -4.98 3.60 3.43
CA TRP A 19 -4.31 2.33 3.70
C TRP A 19 -5.31 1.18 3.85
N GLY A 20 -4.80 -0.06 3.87
CA GLY A 20 -5.57 -1.24 4.22
C GLY A 20 -6.10 -2.04 3.03
N SER A 21 -7.03 -2.94 3.31
CA SER A 21 -7.47 -3.97 2.36
C SER A 21 -8.65 -3.48 1.52
N GLY A 22 -8.42 -3.26 0.22
CA GLY A 22 -9.42 -2.69 -0.71
C GLY A 22 -9.24 -1.19 -0.99
N LYS A 23 -8.03 -0.68 -0.75
CA LYS A 23 -7.59 0.69 -1.07
C LYS A 23 -7.85 1.08 -2.52
N THR A 24 -7.36 0.32 -3.50
CA THR A 24 -7.54 0.58 -4.94
C THR A 24 -9.00 0.59 -5.36
N VAL A 25 -9.79 -0.39 -4.88
CA VAL A 25 -11.23 -0.48 -5.18
C VAL A 25 -11.97 0.75 -4.63
N THR A 26 -11.64 1.17 -3.42
CA THR A 26 -12.24 2.34 -2.77
C THR A 26 -11.83 3.63 -3.48
N ALA A 27 -10.55 3.76 -3.85
CA ALA A 27 -10.01 4.92 -4.57
C ALA A 27 -10.69 5.11 -5.94
N ASN A 28 -10.83 4.03 -6.70
CA ASN A 28 -11.52 4.05 -8.01
C ASN A 28 -13.00 4.40 -7.86
N ALA A 29 -13.67 3.93 -6.80
CA ALA A 29 -15.05 4.31 -6.51
C ALA A 29 -15.17 5.80 -6.14
N LEU A 30 -14.23 6.35 -5.37
CA LEU A 30 -14.17 7.77 -5.01
C LEU A 30 -13.90 8.66 -6.23
N ASP A 31 -13.03 8.25 -7.15
CA ASP A 31 -12.84 8.93 -8.43
C ASP A 31 -14.14 8.95 -9.22
N LYS A 32 -14.67 7.76 -9.54
CA LYS A 32 -15.87 7.64 -10.39
C LYS A 32 -17.08 8.39 -9.84
N LYS A 33 -17.27 8.40 -8.51
CA LYS A 33 -18.45 9.00 -7.86
C LYS A 33 -18.25 10.46 -7.49
N TYR A 34 -17.05 10.85 -7.08
CA TYR A 34 -16.80 12.17 -6.48
C TYR A 34 -15.71 12.99 -7.18
N GLY A 35 -15.00 12.44 -8.16
CA GLY A 35 -13.99 13.12 -8.98
C GLY A 35 -12.70 13.43 -8.23
N PHE A 36 -12.22 12.50 -7.39
CA PHE A 36 -10.88 12.58 -6.82
C PHE A 36 -9.83 12.21 -7.87
N PHE A 37 -8.70 12.90 -7.86
CA PHE A 37 -7.53 12.43 -8.59
C PHE A 37 -6.88 11.27 -7.83
N VAL A 38 -6.72 10.10 -8.44
CA VAL A 38 -6.10 8.94 -7.79
C VAL A 38 -4.62 8.84 -8.16
N TYR A 39 -3.78 8.84 -7.13
CA TYR A 39 -2.36 8.58 -7.24
C TYR A 39 -2.06 7.18 -6.69
N HIS A 40 -1.83 6.23 -7.61
CA HIS A 40 -1.45 4.86 -7.30
C HIS A 40 0.07 4.77 -7.10
N THR A 41 0.52 4.49 -5.87
CA THR A 41 1.96 4.35 -5.58
C THR A 41 2.54 3.01 -6.06
N ASP A 42 1.67 2.05 -6.40
CA ASP A 42 2.06 0.73 -6.93
C ASP A 42 2.73 0.83 -8.33
N ASN A 43 2.58 1.97 -9.03
CA ASN A 43 3.38 2.26 -10.22
C ASN A 43 4.79 2.75 -9.84
N ARG A 44 5.63 1.82 -9.38
CA ARG A 44 6.95 2.11 -8.84
C ARG A 44 8.02 2.37 -9.90
N ALA A 45 7.82 1.90 -11.13
CA ALA A 45 8.84 1.93 -12.19
C ALA A 45 9.46 3.32 -12.45
N PRO A 46 8.71 4.44 -12.43
CA PRO A 46 9.30 5.78 -12.54
C PRO A 46 10.23 6.14 -11.38
N HIS A 47 9.94 5.70 -10.16
CA HIS A 47 10.78 5.94 -8.98
C HIS A 47 12.05 5.11 -9.03
N PHE A 48 11.97 3.82 -9.38
CA PHE A 48 13.14 2.96 -9.59
C PHE A 48 14.10 3.51 -10.65
N LYS A 49 13.59 4.10 -11.74
CA LYS A 49 14.43 4.73 -12.78
C LYS A 49 15.21 5.96 -12.31
N ARG A 50 14.76 6.61 -11.23
CA ARG A 50 15.39 7.82 -10.65
C ARG A 50 16.25 7.50 -9.42
N ALA A 51 16.11 6.29 -8.87
CA ALA A 51 16.88 5.84 -7.73
C ALA A 51 18.37 5.79 -8.04
N THR A 52 19.19 6.07 -7.03
CA THR A 52 20.65 5.98 -7.14
C THR A 52 21.19 5.15 -5.98
N PRO A 53 22.25 4.33 -6.18
CA PRO A 53 22.77 3.48 -5.11
C PRO A 53 23.23 4.25 -3.86
N GLU A 54 23.64 5.50 -4.01
CA GLU A 54 24.09 6.36 -2.91
C GLU A 54 22.95 6.76 -1.96
N PHE A 55 21.76 7.03 -2.50
CA PHE A 55 20.64 7.56 -1.73
C PHE A 55 19.47 6.58 -1.58
N GLN A 56 19.37 5.59 -2.47
CA GLN A 56 18.33 4.55 -2.50
C GLN A 56 18.95 3.17 -2.76
N PRO A 57 19.82 2.67 -1.85
CA PRO A 57 20.48 1.39 -2.02
C PRO A 57 19.50 0.20 -2.10
N ALA A 58 18.37 0.21 -1.39
CA ALA A 58 17.40 -0.87 -1.47
C ALA A 58 16.70 -0.89 -2.83
N MET A 59 16.27 0.26 -3.36
CA MET A 59 15.68 0.34 -4.70
C MET A 59 16.68 0.01 -5.82
N CYS A 60 17.98 0.17 -5.57
CA CYS A 60 19.04 -0.16 -6.52
C CYS A 60 19.65 -1.56 -6.30
N ARG A 61 19.16 -2.32 -5.31
CA ARG A 61 19.61 -3.68 -5.06
C ARG A 61 19.18 -4.57 -6.22
N ASP A 62 20.13 -5.22 -6.85
CA ASP A 62 19.85 -6.21 -7.89
C ASP A 62 19.37 -7.50 -7.24
N VAL A 63 18.11 -7.85 -7.48
CA VAL A 63 17.50 -9.11 -7.04
C VAL A 63 16.79 -9.71 -8.25
N PRO A 64 17.23 -10.87 -8.75
CA PRO A 64 16.67 -11.47 -9.95
C PRO A 64 15.23 -11.98 -9.73
N ASP A 65 14.89 -12.40 -8.51
CA ASP A 65 13.56 -12.87 -8.13
C ASP A 65 13.30 -12.62 -6.64
N PHE A 66 12.24 -11.86 -6.33
CA PHE A 66 11.84 -11.55 -4.96
C PHE A 66 11.46 -12.81 -4.17
N TRP A 67 10.84 -13.79 -4.82
CA TRP A 67 10.35 -15.00 -4.16
C TRP A 67 11.45 -15.99 -3.78
N VAL A 68 12.67 -15.78 -4.28
CA VAL A 68 13.87 -16.55 -3.91
C VAL A 68 14.48 -16.06 -2.60
N LEU A 69 14.17 -14.82 -2.18
CA LEU A 69 14.68 -14.29 -0.92
C LEU A 69 14.07 -15.04 0.27
N GLY A 70 14.87 -15.24 1.32
CA GLY A 70 14.34 -15.69 2.60
C GLY A 70 13.33 -14.70 3.16
N LYS A 71 12.33 -15.18 3.90
CA LYS A 71 11.22 -14.37 4.45
C LYS A 71 11.67 -13.05 5.05
N GLU A 72 12.65 -13.07 5.95
CA GLU A 72 13.11 -11.88 6.67
C GLU A 72 13.81 -10.87 5.76
N ASP A 73 14.59 -11.35 4.78
CA ASP A 73 15.27 -10.50 3.80
C ASP A 73 14.26 -9.89 2.83
N ALA A 74 13.28 -10.66 2.35
CA ALA A 74 12.21 -10.17 1.49
C ALA A 74 11.39 -9.06 2.17
N LEU A 75 10.94 -9.30 3.41
CA LEU A 75 10.16 -8.35 4.19
C LEU A 75 10.97 -7.09 4.56
N GLY A 76 12.23 -7.26 4.94
CA GLY A 76 13.13 -6.15 5.23
C GLY A 76 13.40 -5.31 3.99
N TRP A 77 13.67 -5.95 2.86
CA TRP A 77 13.95 -5.28 1.60
C TRP A 77 12.74 -4.51 1.07
N GLU A 78 11.54 -5.09 1.10
CA GLU A 78 10.32 -4.41 0.69
C GLU A 78 10.03 -3.19 1.57
N LYS A 79 10.21 -3.31 2.89
CA LYS A 79 10.09 -2.18 3.82
C LYS A 79 11.08 -1.06 3.48
N ASP A 80 12.33 -1.41 3.17
CA ASP A 80 13.35 -0.44 2.81
C ASP A 80 13.07 0.23 1.45
N ILE A 81 12.58 -0.50 0.46
CA ILE A 81 12.10 0.05 -0.83
C ILE A 81 11.02 1.09 -0.58
N VAL A 82 9.99 0.75 0.20
CA VAL A 82 8.86 1.66 0.46
C VAL A 82 9.33 2.91 1.21
N ARG A 83 10.25 2.76 2.17
CA ARG A 83 10.89 3.89 2.88
C ARG A 83 11.66 4.80 1.92
N GLU A 84 12.48 4.24 1.05
CA GLU A 84 13.29 5.00 0.07
C GLU A 84 12.45 5.67 -1.02
N MET A 85 11.35 5.05 -1.42
CA MET A 85 10.41 5.57 -2.42
C MET A 85 9.52 6.69 -1.87
N THR A 86 9.23 6.67 -0.56
CA THR A 86 8.30 7.61 0.10
C THR A 86 8.63 9.09 -0.17
N PRO A 87 9.89 9.58 -0.06
CA PRO A 87 10.23 10.95 -0.42
C PRO A 87 9.87 11.33 -1.87
N MET A 88 10.02 10.41 -2.82
CA MET A 88 9.66 10.65 -4.22
C MET A 88 8.14 10.77 -4.39
N ILE A 89 7.39 9.90 -3.72
CA ILE A 89 5.92 9.98 -3.65
C ILE A 89 5.47 11.33 -3.08
N LEU A 90 6.10 11.80 -2.00
CA LEU A 90 5.77 13.10 -1.40
C LEU A 90 6.02 14.26 -2.38
N CYS A 91 7.11 14.23 -3.14
CA CYS A 91 7.36 15.23 -4.19
C CYS A 91 6.25 15.23 -5.25
N ASP A 92 5.86 14.05 -5.74
CA ASP A 92 4.79 13.89 -6.72
C ASP A 92 3.45 14.43 -6.16
N LEU A 93 3.10 14.10 -4.91
CA LEU A 93 1.88 14.59 -4.26
C LEU A 93 1.87 16.11 -4.04
N ILE A 94 3.02 16.71 -3.74
CA ILE A 94 3.15 18.18 -3.61
C ILE A 94 2.89 18.84 -4.97
N GLU A 95 3.44 18.29 -6.05
CA GLU A 95 3.18 18.79 -7.41
C GLU A 95 1.70 18.66 -7.78
N LEU A 96 1.12 17.48 -7.53
CA LEU A 96 -0.30 17.21 -7.79
C LEU A 96 -1.22 18.12 -6.97
N SER A 97 -0.84 18.48 -5.74
CA SER A 97 -1.61 19.42 -4.88
C SER A 97 -1.70 20.83 -5.46
N GLY A 98 -0.82 21.19 -6.40
CA GLY A 98 -0.90 22.40 -7.20
C GLY A 98 -1.88 22.31 -8.38
N LYS A 99 -2.30 21.11 -8.78
CA LYS A 99 -3.13 20.83 -9.96
C LYS A 99 -4.54 20.38 -9.63
N TYR A 100 -4.72 19.67 -8.51
CA TYR A 100 -5.98 19.05 -8.10
C TYR A 100 -6.39 19.54 -6.71
N ASP A 101 -7.71 19.63 -6.50
CA ASP A 101 -8.29 20.06 -5.21
C ASP A 101 -8.54 18.91 -4.24
N ARG A 102 -8.62 17.68 -4.77
CA ARG A 102 -8.90 16.46 -4.01
C ARG A 102 -8.09 15.32 -4.61
N ILE A 103 -7.14 14.81 -3.84
CA ILE A 103 -6.19 13.77 -4.26
C ILE A 103 -6.33 12.58 -3.32
N ILE A 104 -6.29 11.38 -3.87
CA ILE A 104 -6.13 10.15 -3.11
C ILE A 104 -4.70 9.67 -3.32
N CYS A 105 -4.00 9.39 -2.23
CA CYS A 105 -2.77 8.60 -2.25
C CYS A 105 -3.12 7.20 -1.75
N GLU A 106 -2.98 6.20 -2.62
CA GLU A 106 -3.24 4.80 -2.29
C GLU A 106 -2.15 3.91 -2.89
N GLY A 107 -1.87 2.78 -2.24
CA GLY A 107 -0.71 1.94 -2.54
C GLY A 107 0.23 1.87 -1.34
N ASP A 108 1.45 1.39 -1.57
CA ASP A 108 2.49 1.36 -0.55
C ASP A 108 3.17 2.73 -0.36
N ILE A 109 3.14 3.20 0.89
CA ILE A 109 3.86 4.38 1.37
C ILE A 109 4.20 4.16 2.85
N ASP A 110 5.39 4.56 3.27
CA ASP A 110 5.84 4.35 4.64
C ASP A 110 5.13 5.30 5.60
N ILE A 111 4.09 4.76 6.26
CA ILE A 111 3.27 5.50 7.22
C ILE A 111 4.09 6.08 8.37
N ASP A 112 5.10 5.34 8.85
CA ASP A 112 5.93 5.77 9.99
C ASP A 112 6.71 7.06 9.61
N SER A 113 7.09 7.17 8.33
CA SER A 113 7.77 8.33 7.77
C SER A 113 6.85 9.51 7.45
N VAL A 114 5.54 9.32 7.23
CA VAL A 114 4.65 10.41 6.77
C VAL A 114 3.57 10.81 7.76
N ILE A 115 3.28 10.04 8.80
CA ILE A 115 2.11 10.27 9.67
C ILE A 115 2.05 11.68 10.26
N HIS A 116 3.21 12.28 10.56
CA HIS A 116 3.31 13.61 11.15
C HIS A 116 3.06 14.77 10.18
N ILE A 117 3.01 14.51 8.86
CA ILE A 117 2.68 15.47 7.80
C ILE A 117 1.33 15.18 7.13
N VAL A 118 0.66 14.09 7.49
CA VAL A 118 -0.65 13.72 6.95
C VAL A 118 -1.76 14.56 7.61
N SER A 119 -2.69 15.06 6.80
CA SER A 119 -3.87 15.79 7.28
C SER A 119 -5.14 14.94 7.28
N HIS A 120 -5.29 14.07 6.29
CA HIS A 120 -6.47 13.22 6.11
C HIS A 120 -6.03 11.79 5.82
N ALA A 121 -6.51 10.85 6.63
CA ALA A 121 -6.16 9.45 6.51
C ALA A 121 -7.30 8.54 6.93
N VAL A 122 -7.49 7.47 6.17
CA VAL A 122 -8.40 6.38 6.54
C VAL A 122 -7.70 5.03 6.38
N MET A 123 -8.10 4.08 7.22
CA MET A 123 -7.67 2.69 7.14
C MET A 123 -8.86 1.82 6.74
N ILE A 124 -8.82 1.21 5.56
CA ILE A 124 -9.86 0.28 5.12
C ILE A 124 -9.63 -1.08 5.79
N VAL A 125 -10.58 -1.49 6.62
CA VAL A 125 -10.51 -2.74 7.39
C VAL A 125 -11.55 -3.73 6.87
N ASN A 126 -11.09 -4.85 6.33
CA ASN A 126 -11.97 -5.96 5.94
C ASN A 126 -12.31 -6.83 7.16
N GLN A 127 -13.60 -6.98 7.44
CA GLN A 127 -14.14 -7.85 8.51
C GLN A 127 -14.67 -9.20 7.97
N GLY A 128 -14.44 -9.52 6.69
CA GLY A 128 -14.86 -10.79 6.08
C GLY A 128 -13.97 -11.99 6.41
N GLU A 129 -14.40 -13.18 6.01
CA GLU A 129 -13.64 -14.44 6.10
C GLU A 129 -12.33 -14.40 5.30
N SER A 130 -11.44 -15.36 5.60
CA SER A 130 -10.04 -15.45 5.16
C SER A 130 -9.80 -14.91 3.75
N TYR A 131 -9.00 -13.85 3.64
CA TYR A 131 -8.51 -13.34 2.37
C TYR A 131 -7.27 -14.13 1.95
N ASP A 132 -7.37 -14.86 0.83
CA ASP A 132 -6.20 -15.41 0.16
C ASP A 132 -5.73 -14.40 -0.89
N PHE A 133 -4.56 -13.80 -0.64
CA PHE A 133 -3.98 -12.79 -1.51
C PHE A 133 -3.80 -13.31 -2.94
N PHE A 134 -3.29 -14.53 -3.11
CA PHE A 134 -2.94 -15.04 -4.44
C PHE A 134 -4.15 -15.48 -5.27
N HIS A 135 -5.25 -15.88 -4.61
CA HIS A 135 -6.50 -16.17 -5.31
C HIS A 135 -7.32 -14.91 -5.66
N GLY A 136 -6.78 -13.72 -5.40
CA GLY A 136 -7.33 -12.48 -5.92
C GLY A 136 -7.13 -12.36 -7.43
N PRO A 137 -8.12 -11.84 -8.18
CA PRO A 137 -8.05 -11.77 -9.64
C PRO A 137 -6.88 -10.94 -10.17
N ASP A 138 -6.40 -9.96 -9.38
CA ASP A 138 -5.27 -9.11 -9.75
C ASP A 138 -3.92 -9.68 -9.31
N GLN A 139 -3.89 -10.74 -8.49
CA GLN A 139 -2.69 -11.28 -7.86
C GLN A 139 -2.31 -12.68 -8.35
N GLN A 140 -3.26 -13.40 -8.97
CA GLN A 140 -3.06 -14.76 -9.49
C GLN A 140 -1.85 -14.87 -10.43
N HIS A 141 -1.61 -13.82 -11.23
CA HIS A 141 -0.46 -13.74 -12.13
C HIS A 141 0.90 -13.91 -11.44
N MET A 142 1.01 -13.61 -10.14
CA MET A 142 2.23 -13.82 -9.36
C MET A 142 2.51 -15.32 -9.14
N LEU A 143 1.48 -16.12 -8.81
CA LEU A 143 1.63 -17.58 -8.73
C LEU A 143 1.85 -18.18 -10.11
N ASP A 144 1.11 -17.71 -11.11
CA ASP A 144 1.26 -18.19 -12.48
C ASP A 144 2.69 -17.95 -12.98
N SER A 145 3.34 -16.85 -12.56
CA SER A 145 4.74 -16.59 -12.91
C SER A 145 5.72 -17.63 -12.36
N ILE A 146 5.46 -18.17 -11.16
CA ILE A 146 6.27 -19.24 -10.54
C ILE A 146 5.94 -20.57 -11.21
N GLN A 147 4.65 -20.90 -11.35
CA GLN A 147 4.17 -22.17 -11.90
C GLN A 147 4.61 -22.39 -13.35
N ASN A 148 4.65 -21.32 -14.15
CA ASN A 148 5.05 -21.37 -15.56
C ASN A 148 6.57 -21.36 -15.80
N ARG A 149 7.40 -21.32 -14.74
CA ARG A 149 8.85 -21.46 -14.89
C ARG A 149 9.21 -22.81 -15.51
N THR A 150 10.20 -22.80 -16.40
CA THR A 150 10.69 -24.01 -17.10
C THR A 150 12.14 -24.34 -16.74
N ASP A 151 12.78 -23.47 -15.96
CA ASP A 151 14.17 -23.53 -15.55
C ASP A 151 14.39 -24.21 -14.17
N ILE A 152 13.30 -24.58 -13.48
CA ILE A 152 13.30 -25.20 -12.14
C ILE A 152 12.35 -26.42 -12.08
N SER A 153 12.57 -27.30 -11.10
CA SER A 153 11.74 -28.49 -10.87
C SER A 153 10.38 -28.16 -10.26
N GLU A 154 9.44 -29.11 -10.27
CA GLU A 154 8.13 -28.93 -9.62
C GLU A 154 8.26 -28.82 -8.09
N GLU A 155 9.22 -29.51 -7.49
CA GLU A 155 9.53 -29.38 -6.06
C GLU A 155 10.05 -27.96 -5.72
N GLU A 156 10.90 -27.39 -6.58
CA GLU A 156 11.39 -26.02 -6.42
C GLU A 156 10.27 -24.99 -6.58
N LYS A 157 9.35 -25.18 -7.53
CA LYS A 157 8.16 -24.33 -7.68
C LYS A 157 7.30 -24.37 -6.42
N GLN A 158 7.05 -25.56 -5.89
CA GLN A 158 6.25 -25.72 -4.67
C GLN A 158 6.90 -25.01 -3.48
N ALA A 159 8.23 -25.14 -3.32
CA ALA A 159 8.98 -24.44 -2.28
C ALA A 159 8.90 -22.90 -2.42
N LEU A 160 8.98 -22.38 -3.65
CA LEU A 160 8.84 -20.94 -3.91
C LEU A 160 7.42 -20.44 -3.60
N ILE A 161 6.38 -21.21 -3.95
CA ILE A 161 5.00 -20.87 -3.62
C ILE A 161 4.82 -20.82 -2.10
N GLU A 162 5.32 -21.83 -1.38
CA GLU A 162 5.29 -21.87 0.09
C GLU A 162 6.01 -20.67 0.71
N ASN A 163 7.20 -20.32 0.21
CA ASN A 163 7.94 -19.13 0.64
C ASN A 163 7.16 -17.84 0.34
N ALA A 164 6.53 -17.73 -0.82
CA ALA A 164 5.70 -16.57 -1.19
C ALA A 164 4.53 -16.39 -0.22
N TYR A 165 3.85 -17.48 0.17
CA TYR A 165 2.84 -17.44 1.23
C TYR A 165 3.42 -17.03 2.59
N GLN A 166 4.62 -17.50 2.95
CA GLN A 166 5.28 -17.11 4.21
C GLN A 166 5.66 -15.62 4.23
N ILE A 167 6.17 -15.09 3.11
CA ILE A 167 6.50 -13.67 2.96
C ILE A 167 5.22 -12.84 3.13
N LEU A 168 4.14 -13.17 2.42
CA LEU A 168 2.90 -12.40 2.49
C LEU A 168 2.16 -12.52 3.82
N ARG A 169 2.20 -13.68 4.48
CA ARG A 169 1.62 -13.85 5.82
C ARG A 169 2.39 -13.08 6.88
N GLY A 170 3.68 -12.77 6.66
CA GLY A 170 4.52 -12.12 7.65
C GLY A 170 4.53 -12.88 8.98
N ASP A 171 4.37 -12.17 10.10
CA ASP A 171 4.35 -12.72 11.46
C ASP A 171 2.93 -13.01 11.99
N LEU A 172 1.94 -13.16 11.11
CA LEU A 172 0.58 -13.41 11.52
C LEU A 172 0.44 -14.80 12.18
N PRO A 173 -0.20 -14.90 13.37
CA PRO A 173 -0.43 -16.18 14.01
C PRO A 173 -1.49 -17.01 13.26
N ASP A 174 -1.22 -18.31 13.13
CA ASP A 174 -2.05 -19.30 12.43
C ASP A 174 -3.21 -19.82 13.31
N ASN A 175 -3.94 -18.92 13.96
CA ASN A 175 -4.90 -19.27 15.00
C ASN A 175 -6.35 -18.88 14.70
N GLY A 176 -6.67 -18.50 13.45
CA GLY A 176 -8.05 -18.28 13.01
C GLY A 176 -8.81 -17.16 13.74
N GLN A 177 -8.14 -16.36 14.56
CA GLN A 177 -8.71 -15.15 15.12
C GLN A 177 -8.67 -14.08 14.02
N GLY A 178 -9.84 -13.53 13.69
CA GLY A 178 -9.95 -12.49 12.66
C GLY A 178 -8.96 -11.35 12.91
N TYR A 179 -8.54 -10.67 11.83
CA TYR A 179 -7.64 -9.54 11.90
C TYR A 179 -8.09 -8.55 12.98
N GLY A 180 -7.28 -8.40 14.04
CA GLY A 180 -7.45 -7.32 14.99
C GLY A 180 -7.37 -5.97 14.28
N LEU A 181 -7.70 -4.89 14.99
CA LEU A 181 -7.53 -3.55 14.46
C LEU A 181 -6.07 -3.33 13.98
N PRO A 182 -5.83 -2.87 12.73
CA PRO A 182 -4.48 -2.63 12.23
C PRO A 182 -3.71 -1.66 13.12
N ARG A 183 -2.38 -1.83 13.22
CA ARG A 183 -1.53 -0.99 14.09
C ARG A 183 -1.72 0.50 13.82
N GLU A 184 -2.02 0.88 12.59
CA GLU A 184 -2.21 2.26 12.18
C GLU A 184 -3.43 2.90 12.86
N THR A 185 -4.45 2.10 13.17
CA THR A 185 -5.65 2.56 13.88
C THR A 185 -5.40 2.68 15.38
N THR A 186 -4.52 1.86 15.96
CA THR A 186 -4.26 1.82 17.41
C THR A 186 -3.08 2.71 17.82
N GLN A 187 -2.02 2.74 17.02
CA GLN A 187 -0.80 3.51 17.24
C GLN A 187 -0.91 4.95 16.73
N TYR A 188 -1.53 5.15 15.56
CA TYR A 188 -1.62 6.46 14.91
C TYR A 188 -3.02 7.07 14.92
N TYR A 189 -4.00 6.37 15.50
CA TYR A 189 -5.39 6.83 15.60
C TYR A 189 -6.02 7.15 14.23
N ILE A 190 -5.57 6.48 13.16
CA ILE A 190 -6.17 6.61 11.84
C ILE A 190 -7.59 6.05 11.88
N THR A 191 -8.54 6.78 11.31
CA THR A 191 -9.96 6.39 11.31
C THR A 191 -10.16 5.09 10.51
N PRO A 192 -10.67 4.01 11.13
CA PRO A 192 -11.00 2.79 10.42
C PRO A 192 -12.32 2.97 9.64
N ILE A 193 -12.34 2.49 8.40
CA ILE A 193 -13.54 2.33 7.58
C ILE A 193 -13.73 0.83 7.37
N PHE A 194 -14.74 0.28 8.03
CA PHE A 194 -15.01 -1.14 8.00
C PHE A 194 -15.80 -1.52 6.75
N ARG A 195 -15.39 -2.62 6.13
CA ARG A 195 -16.11 -3.27 5.03
C ARG A 195 -16.09 -4.78 5.21
N ASN A 196 -16.97 -5.46 4.51
CA ASN A 196 -16.93 -6.91 4.34
C ASN A 196 -17.17 -7.27 2.86
N THR A 197 -17.19 -8.56 2.54
CA THR A 197 -17.40 -9.07 1.17
C THR A 197 -18.74 -8.66 0.56
N GLN A 198 -19.73 -8.30 1.37
CA GLN A 198 -21.05 -7.85 0.92
C GLN A 198 -21.16 -6.33 0.83
N THR A 199 -20.15 -5.58 1.28
CA THR A 199 -20.17 -4.12 1.27
C THR A 199 -19.78 -3.61 -0.12
N PRO A 200 -20.69 -2.94 -0.86
CA PRO A 200 -20.38 -2.46 -2.19
C PRO A 200 -19.29 -1.37 -2.15
N PRO A 201 -18.39 -1.31 -3.14
CA PRO A 201 -17.36 -0.27 -3.23
C PRO A 201 -17.89 1.16 -3.08
N GLU A 202 -19.05 1.45 -3.65
CA GLU A 202 -19.69 2.76 -3.60
C GLU A 202 -20.09 3.14 -2.16
N LYS A 203 -20.49 2.16 -1.35
CA LYS A 203 -20.83 2.40 0.06
C LYS A 203 -19.58 2.72 0.88
N VAL A 204 -18.47 2.04 0.61
CA VAL A 204 -17.18 2.34 1.24
C VAL A 204 -16.72 3.75 0.85
N ALA A 205 -16.83 4.11 -0.43
CA ALA A 205 -16.53 5.45 -0.91
C ALA A 205 -17.39 6.53 -0.21
N ASP A 206 -18.67 6.27 0.06
CA ASP A 206 -19.54 7.21 0.77
C ASP A 206 -19.08 7.44 2.21
N MET A 207 -18.67 6.38 2.91
CA MET A 207 -18.12 6.47 4.27
C MET A 207 -16.81 7.26 4.30
N VAL A 208 -15.93 7.04 3.33
CA VAL A 208 -14.68 7.81 3.18
C VAL A 208 -14.98 9.27 2.85
N MET A 209 -15.98 9.54 2.01
CA MET A 209 -16.38 10.91 1.67
C MET A 209 -17.00 11.63 2.87
N GLU A 210 -17.74 10.94 3.73
CA GLU A 210 -18.24 11.48 5.00
C GLU A 210 -17.09 11.90 5.92
N TYR A 211 -16.08 11.03 6.09
CA TYR A 211 -14.85 11.37 6.80
C TYR A 211 -14.16 12.60 6.19
N TRP A 212 -14.00 12.63 4.86
CA TRP A 212 -13.34 13.75 4.17
C TRP A 212 -14.05 15.07 4.46
N LYS A 213 -15.38 15.12 4.37
CA LYS A 213 -16.17 16.34 4.66
C LYS A 213 -16.03 16.81 6.10
N ASN A 214 -15.95 15.89 7.04
CA ASN A 214 -15.85 16.20 8.48
C ASN A 214 -14.43 16.56 8.92
N SER A 215 -13.41 16.35 8.07
CA SER A 215 -12.00 16.60 8.40
C SER A 215 -11.42 17.86 7.75
N GLN A 216 -12.16 18.53 6.85
CA GLN A 216 -11.79 19.84 6.29
C GLN A 216 -11.94 20.96 7.33
#